data_AF-A0A2E3RT54-F1
#
_entry.id   AF-A0A2E3RT54-F1
#
_cell.length_a   1.000
_cell.length_b   1.000
_cell.length_c   1.000
_cell.angle_alpha   90.00
_cell.angle_beta   90.00
_cell.angle_gamma   90.00
#
_symmetry.space_group_name_H-M   'P 1'
#
loop_
_entity.id
_entity.type
_entity.pdbx_description
1 polymer ?
#
loop_
_entity_poly.entity_id
_entity_poly.type
_entity_poly.pdbx_seq_one_letter_code
_entity_poly.pdbx_strand_id
1 'polypeptide(L)'
;MDLDGEDSDVLTGSFQCGPCGREAPYNVAVARNYGVWVCRACDRQQKSKTGPYHPECFRVADRLRAYYSSEEIGQWIGSPHPQLGGETPQDVINAGRKAEVHAIIDRLDSDNYL
;
A
#
# COMPACT_ATOMS: atom_id res chain seq x y z
N MET A 1 -47.00 -18.28 -21.16
CA MET A 1 -45.71 -17.71 -21.62
C MET A 1 -45.17 -17.00 -20.41
N ASP A 2 -44.65 -17.82 -19.52
CA ASP A 2 -44.20 -17.47 -18.20
C ASP A 2 -42.77 -16.95 -18.36
N LEU A 3 -42.60 -15.65 -18.14
CA LEU A 3 -41.31 -14.99 -18.16
C LEU A 3 -40.70 -15.09 -16.76
N ASP A 4 -40.20 -16.28 -16.42
CA ASP A 4 -39.26 -16.44 -15.31
C ASP A 4 -37.87 -15.96 -15.77
N GLY A 5 -37.72 -14.65 -15.83
CA GLY A 5 -36.42 -13.98 -15.96
C GLY A 5 -35.84 -13.73 -14.58
N GLU A 6 -35.37 -14.79 -13.94
CA GLU A 6 -34.71 -14.76 -12.65
C GLU A 6 -33.30 -14.15 -12.82
N ASP A 7 -33.24 -12.82 -12.96
CA ASP A 7 -31.99 -12.04 -13.00
C ASP A 7 -31.50 -11.82 -11.55
N SER A 8 -31.22 -12.94 -10.90
CA SER A 8 -30.55 -12.99 -9.60
C SER A 8 -29.08 -13.32 -9.86
N ASP A 9 -28.32 -12.32 -10.30
CA ASP A 9 -26.85 -12.32 -10.30
C ASP A 9 -26.33 -12.25 -8.84
N VAL A 10 -26.78 -13.19 -8.02
CA VAL A 10 -26.26 -13.46 -6.70
C VAL A 10 -24.92 -14.13 -6.97
N LEU A 11 -23.84 -13.39 -6.75
CA LEU A 11 -22.46 -13.83 -6.83
C LEU A 11 -22.20 -15.09 -5.97
N THR A 12 -22.62 -16.27 -6.48
CA THR A 12 -22.51 -17.58 -5.82
C THR A 12 -21.22 -18.27 -6.26
N GLY A 13 -20.18 -17.47 -6.53
CA GLY A 13 -18.84 -17.94 -6.85
C GLY A 13 -17.94 -17.93 -5.62
N SER A 14 -16.89 -18.76 -5.65
CA SER A 14 -15.72 -18.59 -4.79
C SER A 14 -14.59 -18.00 -5.63
N PHE A 15 -13.78 -17.13 -5.05
CA PHE A 15 -12.56 -16.63 -5.68
C PHE A 15 -11.35 -17.09 -4.89
N GLN A 16 -10.23 -17.28 -5.58
CA GLN A 16 -8.96 -17.58 -4.93
C GLN A 16 -8.29 -16.26 -4.53
N CYS A 17 -8.15 -16.05 -3.22
CA CYS A 17 -7.48 -14.87 -2.70
C CYS A 17 -5.97 -14.94 -3.00
N GLY A 18 -5.49 -14.14 -3.96
CA GLY A 18 -4.08 -14.10 -4.35
C GLY A 18 -3.05 -14.08 -3.20
N PRO A 19 -3.21 -13.24 -2.15
CA PRO A 19 -2.21 -13.15 -1.08
C PRO A 19 -2.21 -14.28 -0.05
N CYS A 20 -3.28 -15.09 0.08
CA CYS A 20 -3.29 -16.20 1.04
C CYS A 20 -3.66 -17.55 0.43
N GLY A 21 -3.93 -17.61 -0.87
CA GLY A 21 -4.28 -18.82 -1.62
C GLY A 21 -5.61 -19.47 -1.22
N ARG A 22 -6.34 -18.93 -0.24
CA ARG A 22 -7.60 -19.50 0.25
C ARG A 22 -8.75 -19.14 -0.68
N GLU A 23 -9.58 -20.14 -0.96
CA GLU A 23 -10.90 -19.93 -1.54
C GLU A 23 -11.81 -19.22 -0.54
N ALA A 24 -12.48 -18.18 -0.99
CA ALA A 24 -13.44 -17.43 -0.20
C ALA A 24 -14.66 -17.09 -1.06
N PRO A 25 -15.87 -17.05 -0.47
CA PRO A 25 -17.06 -16.70 -1.21
C PRO A 25 -17.00 -15.24 -1.69
N TYR A 26 -17.58 -14.95 -2.85
CA TYR A 26 -17.53 -13.61 -3.45
C TYR A 26 -18.09 -12.51 -2.54
N ASN A 27 -19.04 -12.84 -1.65
CA ASN A 27 -19.61 -11.90 -0.67
C ASN A 27 -18.59 -11.37 0.38
N VAL A 28 -17.45 -12.05 0.54
CA VAL A 28 -16.32 -11.57 1.37
C VAL A 28 -15.11 -11.12 0.54
N ALA A 29 -15.27 -11.08 -0.79
CA ALA A 29 -14.27 -10.53 -1.70
C ALA A 29 -14.25 -9.01 -1.62
N VAL A 30 -13.04 -8.45 -1.70
CA VAL A 30 -12.80 -7.01 -1.80
C VAL A 30 -11.94 -6.80 -3.03
N ALA A 31 -12.39 -5.95 -3.93
CA ALA A 31 -11.56 -5.49 -5.05
C ALA A 31 -10.50 -4.52 -4.52
N ARG A 32 -9.22 -4.79 -4.81
CA ARG A 32 -8.11 -3.84 -4.60
C ARG A 32 -7.55 -3.35 -5.93
N ASN A 33 -6.67 -2.35 -5.86
CA ASN A 33 -5.97 -1.72 -6.98
C ASN A 33 -5.67 -2.70 -8.12
N TYR A 34 -5.91 -2.27 -9.35
CA TYR A 34 -5.73 -3.04 -10.59
C TYR A 34 -6.67 -4.26 -10.74
N GLY A 35 -7.81 -4.29 -10.05
CA GLY A 35 -8.86 -5.30 -10.26
C GLY A 35 -8.57 -6.66 -9.61
N VAL A 36 -7.65 -6.71 -8.64
CA VAL A 36 -7.29 -7.95 -7.93
C VAL A 36 -8.28 -8.20 -6.79
N TRP A 37 -8.84 -9.42 -6.73
CA TRP A 37 -9.74 -9.85 -5.65
C TRP A 37 -8.97 -10.41 -4.46
N VAL A 38 -9.25 -9.88 -3.26
CA VAL A 38 -8.68 -10.35 -1.99
C VAL A 38 -9.76 -10.57 -0.93
N CYS A 39 -9.57 -11.48 0.01
CA CYS A 39 -10.55 -11.71 1.08
C CYS A 39 -10.50 -10.59 2.13
N ARG A 40 -11.65 -10.27 2.76
CA ARG A 40 -11.75 -9.24 3.82
C ARG A 40 -10.71 -9.41 4.95
N ALA A 41 -10.33 -10.64 5.28
CA ALA A 41 -9.30 -10.90 6.28
C ALA A 41 -7.87 -10.51 5.81
N CYS A 42 -7.55 -10.72 4.54
CA CYS A 42 -6.29 -10.26 3.94
C CYS A 42 -6.31 -8.76 3.66
N ASP A 43 -7.45 -8.20 3.23
CA ASP A 43 -7.63 -6.75 3.11
C ASP A 43 -7.41 -6.04 4.46
N ARG A 44 -7.94 -6.59 5.55
CA ARG A 44 -7.72 -6.08 6.91
C ARG A 44 -6.25 -6.15 7.33
N GLN A 45 -5.56 -7.25 7.05
CA GLN A 45 -4.13 -7.41 7.35
C GLN A 45 -3.22 -6.54 6.46
N GLN A 46 -3.61 -6.29 5.22
CA GLN A 46 -2.89 -5.34 4.37
C GLN A 46 -3.15 -3.90 4.82
N LYS A 47 -4.37 -3.53 5.23
CA LYS A 47 -4.67 -2.20 5.81
C LYS A 47 -3.80 -1.87 7.03
N SER A 48 -3.47 -2.85 7.88
CA SER A 48 -2.54 -2.64 8.99
C SER A 48 -1.08 -2.49 8.55
N LYS A 49 -0.73 -2.93 7.33
CA LYS A 49 0.60 -2.78 6.73
C LYS A 49 0.71 -1.58 5.78
N THR A 50 -0.39 -1.04 5.27
CA THR A 50 -0.37 0.00 4.22
C THR A 50 -1.11 1.28 4.63
N GLY A 51 -1.15 1.59 5.93
CA GLY A 51 -1.71 2.84 6.43
C GLY A 51 -0.69 3.97 6.52
N PRO A 52 -1.11 5.22 6.75
CA PRO A 52 -0.22 6.38 6.96
C PRO A 52 0.70 6.24 8.19
N TYR A 53 0.56 5.15 8.96
CA TYR A 53 1.36 4.81 10.15
C TYR A 53 2.17 3.52 9.96
N HIS A 54 2.62 3.19 8.74
CA HIS A 54 3.55 2.08 8.56
C HIS A 54 4.84 2.35 9.39
N PRO A 55 5.31 1.40 10.21
CA PRO A 55 6.42 1.63 11.14
C PRO A 55 7.71 2.07 10.44
N GLU A 56 7.89 1.67 9.18
CA GLU A 56 9.06 2.12 8.41
C GLU A 56 8.97 3.59 8.01
N CYS A 57 7.77 4.09 7.66
CA CYS A 57 7.56 5.50 7.39
C CYS A 57 7.87 6.34 8.64
N PHE A 58 7.56 5.81 9.83
CA PHE A 58 7.92 6.48 11.09
C PHE A 58 9.44 6.56 11.28
N ARG A 59 10.20 5.49 11.00
CA ARG A 59 11.68 5.52 11.08
C ARG A 59 12.30 6.49 10.09
N VAL A 60 11.77 6.52 8.87
CA VAL A 60 12.18 7.47 7.83
C VAL A 60 11.89 8.90 8.27
N ALA A 61 10.67 9.16 8.75
CA ALA A 61 10.28 10.46 9.28
C ALA A 61 11.20 10.89 10.44
N ASP A 62 11.54 9.97 11.34
CA ASP A 62 12.41 10.26 12.49
C ASP A 62 13.81 10.71 12.06
N ARG A 63 14.38 10.07 11.03
CA ARG A 63 15.66 10.52 10.44
C ARG A 63 15.53 11.88 9.75
N LEU A 64 14.43 12.09 9.02
CA LEU A 64 14.20 13.35 8.30
C LEU A 64 13.93 14.54 9.24
N ARG A 65 13.51 14.31 10.48
CA ARG A 65 13.33 15.39 11.48
C ARG A 65 14.58 16.19 11.78
N ALA A 66 15.77 15.63 11.52
CA ALA A 66 17.01 16.37 11.66
C ALA A 66 17.18 17.47 10.59
N TYR A 67 16.46 17.37 9.47
CA TYR A 67 16.64 18.19 8.28
C TYR A 67 15.39 18.96 7.85
N TYR A 68 14.21 18.40 8.10
CA TYR A 68 12.93 18.90 7.62
C TYR A 68 11.94 19.03 8.78
N SER A 69 11.03 20.00 8.65
CA SER A 69 9.90 20.15 9.57
C SER A 69 8.86 19.04 9.37
N SER A 70 7.97 18.85 10.35
CA SER A 70 6.90 17.84 10.28
C SER A 70 6.01 17.98 9.03
N GLU A 71 5.78 19.20 8.56
CA GLU A 71 4.98 19.47 7.36
C GLU A 71 5.72 19.02 6.09
N GLU A 72 7.00 19.38 5.98
CA GLU A 72 7.87 18.98 4.87
C GLU A 72 8.09 17.47 4.82
N ILE A 73 8.19 16.80 5.98
CA ILE A 73 8.27 15.33 6.06
C ILE A 73 7.00 14.68 5.51
N GLY A 74 5.83 15.23 5.86
CA GLY A 74 4.55 14.77 5.32
C GLY A 74 4.50 14.90 3.80
N GLN A 75 4.97 16.03 3.27
CA GLN A 75 5.10 16.24 1.84
C GLN A 75 6.13 15.27 1.22
N TRP A 76 7.28 15.05 1.84
CA TRP A 76 8.32 14.16 1.33
C TRP A 76 7.80 12.73 1.20
N ILE A 77 7.12 12.21 2.23
CA ILE A 77 6.58 10.84 2.26
C ILE A 77 5.40 10.69 1.27
N GLY A 78 4.57 11.72 1.15
CA GLY A 78 3.35 11.71 0.33
C GLY A 78 3.55 12.17 -1.11
N SER A 79 4.71 12.72 -1.46
CA SER A 79 4.96 13.25 -2.82
C SER A 79 5.71 12.25 -3.68
N PRO A 80 5.38 12.17 -4.98
CA PRO A 80 6.11 11.34 -5.93
C PRO A 80 7.54 11.83 -6.07
N HIS A 81 8.50 10.95 -5.83
CA HIS A 81 9.92 11.30 -5.84
C HIS A 81 10.58 10.86 -7.16
N PRO A 82 11.28 11.74 -7.88
CA PRO A 82 11.93 11.39 -9.16
C PRO A 82 13.02 10.30 -9.01
N GLN A 83 13.67 10.20 -7.86
CA GLN A 83 14.66 9.16 -7.55
C GLN A 83 14.02 7.79 -7.27
N LEU A 84 12.70 7.73 -7.06
CA LEU A 84 11.93 6.50 -6.85
C LEU A 84 11.09 6.15 -8.08
N GLY A 85 11.49 6.60 -9.26
CA GLY A 85 10.74 6.36 -10.49
C GLY A 85 9.40 7.10 -10.58
N GLY A 86 9.22 8.16 -9.78
CA GLY A 86 7.97 8.92 -9.70
C GLY A 86 6.94 8.31 -8.75
N GLU A 87 7.31 7.28 -7.97
CA GLU A 87 6.47 6.74 -6.91
C GLU A 87 6.65 7.51 -5.60
N THR A 88 5.64 7.47 -4.74
CA THR A 88 5.75 8.06 -3.41
C THR A 88 6.62 7.16 -2.51
N PRO A 89 7.45 7.71 -1.60
CA PRO A 89 8.19 6.91 -0.63
C PRO A 89 7.28 5.97 0.16
N GLN A 90 6.05 6.42 0.48
CA GLN A 90 5.05 5.59 1.13
C GLN A 90 4.68 4.36 0.28
N ASP A 91 4.42 4.53 -1.01
CA ASP A 91 4.10 3.42 -1.92
C ASP A 91 5.28 2.47 -2.10
N VAL A 92 6.50 2.98 -2.22
CA VAL A 92 7.72 2.16 -2.31
C VAL A 92 7.94 1.33 -1.04
N ILE A 93 7.73 1.94 0.13
CA ILE A 93 7.78 1.23 1.42
C ILE A 93 6.69 0.16 1.49
N ASN A 94 5.47 0.49 1.09
CA ASN A 94 4.33 -0.44 1.06
C ASN A 94 4.55 -1.61 0.08
N ALA A 95 5.27 -1.36 -1.02
CA ALA A 95 5.68 -2.38 -1.99
C ALA A 95 6.83 -3.27 -1.49
N GLY A 96 7.32 -3.06 -0.25
CA GLY A 96 8.43 -3.82 0.34
C GLY A 96 9.81 -3.35 -0.14
N ARG A 97 9.89 -2.30 -0.95
CA ARG A 97 11.11 -1.73 -1.54
C ARG A 97 11.73 -0.63 -0.67
N LYS A 98 11.54 -0.72 0.65
CA LYS A 98 12.03 0.25 1.64
C LYS A 98 13.54 0.53 1.58
N ALA A 99 14.34 -0.42 1.12
CA ALA A 99 15.79 -0.24 0.98
C ALA A 99 16.14 0.91 0.01
N GLU A 100 15.33 1.13 -1.04
CA GLU A 100 15.52 2.24 -1.98
C GLU A 100 15.34 3.59 -1.27
N VAL A 101 14.29 3.70 -0.44
CA VAL A 101 13.99 4.90 0.34
C VAL A 101 15.11 5.17 1.36
N HIS A 102 15.59 4.13 2.06
CA HIS A 102 16.71 4.25 2.99
C HIS A 102 18.00 4.71 2.30
N ALA A 103 18.31 4.20 1.11
CA ALA A 103 19.49 4.61 0.36
C ALA A 103 19.47 6.09 -0.04
N ILE A 104 18.28 6.66 -0.32
CA ILE A 104 18.14 8.09 -0.58
C ILE A 104 18.45 8.90 0.68
N ILE A 105 17.92 8.47 1.83
CA ILE A 105 18.17 9.15 3.11
C ILE A 105 19.64 9.06 3.48
N ASP A 106 20.29 7.90 3.30
CA ASP A 106 21.72 7.73 3.58
C ASP A 106 22.60 8.65 2.72
N ARG A 107 22.21 8.90 1.47
CA ARG A 107 22.87 9.90 0.62
C ARG A 107 22.66 11.31 1.15
N LEU A 108 21.43 11.66 1.53
CA LEU A 108 21.10 12.95 2.14
C LEU A 108 21.90 13.19 3.43
N ASP A 109 22.02 12.19 4.29
CA ASP A 109 22.82 12.19 5.51
C ASP A 109 24.31 12.46 5.19
N SER A 110 24.82 11.82 4.13
CA SER A 110 26.22 11.93 3.70
C SER A 110 26.54 13.29 3.05
N ASP A 111 25.63 13.83 2.24
CA ASP A 111 25.80 15.12 1.56
C ASP A 111 25.75 16.30 2.54
N ASN A 112 24.98 16.17 3.63
CA ASN A 112 24.80 17.23 4.62
C ASN A 112 25.88 17.23 5.73
N TYR A 113 26.81 16.27 5.71
CA TYR A 113 27.93 16.18 6.67
C TYR A 113 29.25 16.77 6.13
N LEU A 114 29.17 17.67 5.15
CA LEU A 114 30.33 18.34 4.51
C LEU A 114 30.60 19.75 5.07
#